data_AF-A0A1D6NCL9-F1
#
_entry.id   AF-A0A1D6NCL9-F1
#
_cell.length_a   1.000
_cell.length_b   1.000
_cell.length_c   1.000
_cell.angle_alpha   90.00
_cell.angle_beta   90.00
_cell.angle_gamma   90.00
#
_symmetry.space_group_name_H-M   'P 1'
#
loop_
_entity.id
_entity.type
_entity.pdbx_description
1 polymer ?
#
loop_
_entity_poly.entity_id
_entity_poly.type
_entity_poly.pdbx_seq_one_letter_code
_entity_poly.pdbx_strand_id
1 'polypeptide(L)'
;MLLRWIAAEGRRRARPSRPLARSLSYGRVVDAAARDGELRVFVVAGEVSGDSLASRLMAALRALSPVPVRFAGVGGELMCKEGLQSLFPMEEIAIMGMWELLPHIYSIKRKIEDSANAAMLFQPHAVVTIDSKGFSFRLLKQLKCRSNQKVQSPLHIHYVSPSFWAWKGGESRLSKLHNFVDHMLCILPFEEEICRLNGLPATYVGHPLLDDAIGLNMGTELCSDKSKYQRSCEAFRLEHGLSPG
;
A
#
# COMPACT_ATOMS: atom_id res chain seq x y z
N MET A 1 8.94 -20.54 -18.76
CA MET A 1 9.11 -19.10 -18.44
C MET A 1 9.84 -18.85 -17.11
N LEU A 2 9.73 -19.72 -16.08
CA LEU A 2 10.62 -19.70 -14.90
C LEU A 2 12.11 -20.02 -15.21
N LEU A 3 12.36 -20.90 -16.19
CA LEU A 3 13.69 -21.45 -16.46
C LEU A 3 14.67 -20.49 -17.15
N ARG A 4 14.22 -19.34 -17.67
CA ARG A 4 15.10 -18.35 -18.30
C ARG A 4 15.72 -17.37 -17.30
N TRP A 5 15.23 -17.33 -16.05
CA TRP A 5 15.72 -16.42 -15.02
C TRP A 5 16.92 -17.01 -14.26
N ILE A 6 16.92 -18.32 -13.97
CA ILE A 6 18.07 -19.01 -13.32
C ILE A 6 19.37 -18.86 -14.15
N ALA A 7 19.27 -18.68 -15.47
CA ALA A 7 20.43 -18.53 -16.35
C ALA A 7 21.04 -17.10 -16.40
N ALA A 8 20.38 -16.09 -15.81
CA ALA A 8 20.84 -14.70 -15.81
C ALA A 8 21.67 -14.30 -14.57
N GLU A 9 21.85 -15.23 -13.61
CA GLU A 9 22.56 -15.06 -12.34
C GLU A 9 24.08 -14.78 -12.47
N GLY A 10 24.61 -14.80 -13.69
CA GLY A 10 26.05 -14.88 -13.93
C GLY A 10 26.83 -13.56 -13.99
N ARG A 11 26.24 -12.42 -14.35
CA ARG A 11 27.05 -11.21 -14.65
C ARG A 11 26.29 -9.90 -14.48
N ARG A 12 26.40 -9.30 -13.29
CA ARG A 12 26.60 -7.85 -13.03
C ARG A 12 26.64 -7.61 -11.52
N ARG A 13 27.85 -7.59 -10.95
CA ARG A 13 28.09 -6.93 -9.64
C ARG A 13 27.91 -5.43 -9.86
N ALA A 14 26.70 -4.92 -9.66
CA ALA A 14 26.48 -3.50 -9.47
C ALA A 14 27.01 -3.12 -8.08
N ARG A 15 27.86 -2.08 -8.03
CA ARG A 15 28.38 -1.50 -6.77
C ARG A 15 27.21 -1.11 -5.86
N PRO A 16 27.31 -1.28 -4.53
CA PRO A 16 26.28 -0.79 -3.63
C PRO A 16 26.25 0.74 -3.69
N SER A 17 25.21 1.31 -4.28
CA SER A 17 24.88 2.72 -4.10
C SER A 17 24.45 2.91 -2.64
N ARG A 18 25.18 3.77 -1.92
CA ARG A 18 24.87 4.20 -0.55
C ARG A 18 23.36 4.53 -0.39
N PRO A 19 22.68 4.07 0.66
CA PRO A 19 21.32 4.51 0.95
C PRO A 19 21.39 5.88 1.64
N LEU A 20 21.16 6.96 0.89
CA LEU A 20 21.04 8.30 1.46
C LEU A 20 19.57 8.73 1.45
N ALA A 21 19.04 8.93 2.67
CA ALA A 21 17.95 9.84 3.01
C ALA A 21 16.47 9.47 2.74
N ARG A 22 15.99 8.29 3.18
CA ARG A 22 14.53 8.03 3.30
C ARG A 22 14.05 7.38 4.60
N SER A 23 14.95 6.87 5.44
CA SER A 23 14.64 6.36 6.79
C SER A 23 14.00 7.43 7.72
N LEU A 24 14.12 8.71 7.38
CA LEU A 24 13.56 9.84 8.14
C LEU A 24 12.04 10.02 8.02
N SER A 25 11.33 9.34 7.10
CA SER A 25 9.89 9.60 6.90
C SER A 25 8.99 8.88 7.91
N TYR A 26 9.37 7.68 8.37
CA TYR A 26 8.54 6.90 9.30
C TYR A 26 8.54 7.49 10.71
N GLY A 27 9.74 7.84 11.23
CA GLY A 27 9.87 8.55 12.51
C GLY A 27 9.08 9.85 12.52
N ARG A 28 9.12 10.62 11.41
CA ARG A 28 8.32 11.85 11.27
C ARG A 28 6.82 11.63 11.41
N VAL A 29 6.26 10.51 10.94
CA VAL A 29 4.82 10.25 11.05
C VAL A 29 4.43 9.98 12.50
N VAL A 30 5.19 9.12 13.19
CA VAL A 30 4.93 8.79 14.60
C VAL A 30 5.14 10.02 15.48
N ASP A 31 6.21 10.78 15.26
CA ASP A 31 6.51 12.01 16.00
C ASP A 31 5.43 13.09 15.76
N ALA A 32 4.97 13.23 14.51
CA ALA A 32 3.89 14.15 14.17
C ALA A 32 2.56 13.74 14.81
N ALA A 33 2.23 12.44 14.77
CA ALA A 33 1.02 11.92 15.39
C ALA A 33 1.05 12.07 16.92
N ALA A 34 2.20 11.83 17.55
CA ALA A 34 2.39 12.05 18.98
C ALA A 34 2.22 13.52 19.37
N ARG A 35 2.79 14.44 18.58
CA ARG A 35 2.63 15.90 18.78
C ARG A 35 1.18 16.34 18.62
N ASP A 36 0.48 15.81 17.62
CA ASP A 36 -0.90 16.17 17.32
C ASP A 36 -1.92 15.44 18.23
N GLY A 37 -1.47 14.45 19.01
CA GLY A 37 -2.30 13.63 19.91
C GLY A 37 -3.21 12.62 19.19
N GLU A 38 -3.03 12.43 17.88
CA GLU A 38 -3.82 11.53 17.05
C GLU A 38 -3.04 11.10 15.80
N LEU A 39 -3.34 9.91 15.27
CA LEU A 39 -2.85 9.44 13.98
C LEU A 39 -3.96 9.55 12.93
N ARG A 40 -3.89 10.58 12.10
CA ARG A 40 -4.75 10.74 10.91
C ARG A 40 -4.23 9.93 9.72
N VAL A 41 -5.03 8.98 9.23
CA VAL A 41 -4.72 8.15 8.06
C VAL A 41 -5.81 8.31 7.01
N PHE A 42 -5.43 8.71 5.80
CA PHE A 42 -6.34 8.77 4.66
C PHE A 42 -6.26 7.45 3.88
N VAL A 43 -7.35 6.68 3.82
CA VAL A 43 -7.33 5.32 3.24
C VAL A 43 -8.25 5.25 2.03
N VAL A 44 -7.77 4.62 0.95
CA VAL A 44 -8.53 4.45 -0.30
C VAL A 44 -8.47 3.01 -0.76
N ALA A 45 -9.62 2.36 -0.84
CA ALA A 45 -9.83 1.09 -1.54
C ALA A 45 -10.86 1.29 -2.64
N GLY A 46 -10.64 0.70 -3.83
CA GLY A 46 -11.55 0.81 -4.96
C GLY A 46 -12.21 -0.49 -5.39
N GLU A 47 -11.99 -1.59 -4.66
CA GLU A 47 -12.53 -2.91 -4.97
C GLU A 47 -12.87 -3.64 -3.66
N VAL A 48 -13.78 -4.62 -3.71
CA VAL A 48 -14.20 -5.42 -2.53
C VAL A 48 -13.02 -6.16 -1.89
N SER A 49 -12.09 -6.66 -2.71
CA SER A 49 -10.83 -7.27 -2.26
C SER A 49 -9.98 -6.27 -1.46
N GLY A 50 -9.90 -5.03 -1.95
CA GLY A 50 -9.21 -3.93 -1.29
C GLY A 50 -9.89 -3.48 0.00
N ASP A 51 -11.23 -3.45 0.04
CA ASP A 51 -12.01 -3.11 1.24
C ASP A 51 -11.74 -4.10 2.39
N SER A 52 -11.74 -5.40 2.09
CA SER A 52 -11.39 -6.44 3.05
C SER A 52 -9.97 -6.26 3.60
N LEU A 53 -8.99 -6.07 2.71
CA LEU A 53 -7.59 -5.89 3.09
C LEU A 53 -7.37 -4.62 3.92
N ALA A 54 -8.00 -3.52 3.51
CA ALA A 54 -7.92 -2.24 4.20
C ALA A 54 -8.61 -2.26 5.56
N SER A 55 -9.73 -2.97 5.72
CA SER A 55 -10.40 -3.12 7.02
C SER A 55 -9.51 -3.82 8.04
N ARG A 56 -8.82 -4.90 7.64
CA ARG A 56 -7.83 -5.60 8.49
C ARG A 56 -6.66 -4.68 8.87
N LEU A 57 -6.18 -3.88 7.92
CA LEU A 57 -5.16 -2.87 8.18
C LEU A 57 -5.64 -1.81 9.19
N MET A 58 -6.86 -1.30 9.04
CA MET A 58 -7.45 -0.30 9.95
C MET A 58 -7.59 -0.85 11.37
N ALA A 59 -8.07 -2.09 11.51
CA ALA A 59 -8.17 -2.77 12.79
C ALA A 59 -6.79 -2.92 13.46
N ALA A 60 -5.79 -3.39 12.71
CA ALA A 60 -4.43 -3.55 13.20
C ALA A 60 -3.78 -2.21 13.60
N LEU A 61 -3.98 -1.15 12.81
CA LEU A 61 -3.49 0.19 13.13
C LEU A 61 -4.09 0.72 14.43
N ARG A 62 -5.39 0.50 14.66
CA ARG A 62 -6.03 0.89 15.93
C ARG A 62 -5.47 0.13 17.13
N ALA A 63 -5.20 -1.17 16.97
CA ALA A 63 -4.65 -1.99 18.04
C ALA A 63 -3.20 -1.64 18.40
N LEU A 64 -2.40 -1.24 17.41
CA LEU A 64 -0.96 -1.02 17.57
C LEU A 64 -0.57 0.45 17.79
N SER A 65 -1.42 1.40 17.41
CA SER A 65 -1.08 2.82 17.50
C SER A 65 -1.01 3.30 18.95
N PRO A 66 0.05 4.03 19.34
CA PRO A 66 0.16 4.60 20.69
C PRO A 66 -0.79 5.78 20.93
N VAL A 67 -1.41 6.32 19.87
CA VAL A 67 -2.35 7.45 19.91
C VAL A 67 -3.66 7.08 19.19
N PRO A 68 -4.79 7.75 19.49
CA PRO A 68 -6.05 7.54 18.78
C PRO A 68 -5.90 7.65 17.26
N VAL A 69 -6.47 6.70 16.52
CA VAL A 69 -6.39 6.67 15.05
C VAL A 69 -7.69 7.19 14.45
N ARG A 70 -7.58 8.11 13.48
CA ARG A 70 -8.72 8.63 12.71
C ARG A 70 -8.54 8.30 11.24
N PHE A 71 -9.63 7.82 10.65
CA PHE A 71 -9.67 7.43 9.25
C PHE A 71 -10.60 8.36 8.45
N ALA A 72 -10.18 8.69 7.24
CA ALA A 72 -11.00 9.34 6.23
C ALA A 72 -10.61 8.80 4.85
N GLY A 73 -11.51 8.88 3.87
CA GLY A 73 -11.20 8.49 2.50
C GLY A 73 -12.32 7.71 1.83
N VAL A 74 -11.97 6.67 1.09
CA VAL A 74 -12.91 5.92 0.25
C VAL A 74 -12.77 4.43 0.54
N GLY A 75 -13.88 3.77 0.85
CA GLY A 75 -13.89 2.36 1.19
C GLY A 75 -15.29 1.77 1.10
N GLY A 76 -15.35 0.45 1.16
CA GLY A 76 -16.60 -0.30 1.16
C GLY A 76 -17.17 -0.48 2.56
N GLU A 77 -18.06 -1.45 2.69
CA GLU A 77 -18.78 -1.71 3.95
C GLU A 77 -17.85 -2.17 5.09
N LEU A 78 -16.79 -2.93 4.80
CA LEU A 78 -15.89 -3.45 5.83
C LEU A 78 -15.06 -2.33 6.44
N MET A 79 -14.51 -1.43 5.62
CA MET A 79 -13.86 -0.23 6.13
C MET A 79 -14.82 0.70 6.89
N CYS A 80 -16.09 0.79 6.46
CA CYS A 80 -17.09 1.59 7.16
C CYS A 80 -17.40 1.02 8.57
N LYS A 81 -17.44 -0.31 8.73
CA LYS A 81 -17.56 -0.97 10.05
C LYS A 81 -16.37 -0.67 10.95
N GLU A 82 -15.20 -0.49 10.34
CA GLU A 82 -13.98 0.01 10.97
C GLU A 82 -13.99 1.55 11.17
N GLY A 83 -15.15 2.21 11.09
CA GLY A 83 -15.28 3.63 11.40
C GLY A 83 -14.73 4.58 10.32
N LEU A 84 -14.49 4.10 9.09
CA LEU A 84 -14.33 4.98 7.95
C LEU A 84 -15.68 5.62 7.59
N GLN A 85 -15.70 6.94 7.40
CA GLN A 85 -16.79 7.59 6.66
C GLN A 85 -16.35 7.74 5.21
N SER A 86 -16.88 6.89 4.32
CA SER A 86 -16.53 6.95 2.90
C SER A 86 -17.04 8.24 2.26
N LEU A 87 -16.18 8.93 1.51
CA LEU A 87 -16.53 10.18 0.81
C LEU A 87 -17.58 9.97 -0.27
N PHE A 88 -17.61 8.78 -0.86
CA PHE A 88 -18.57 8.34 -1.85
C PHE A 88 -18.59 6.80 -1.90
N PRO A 89 -19.63 6.18 -2.46
CA PRO A 89 -19.68 4.72 -2.64
C PRO A 89 -18.47 4.21 -3.43
N MET A 90 -17.85 3.13 -2.95
CA MET A 90 -16.64 2.54 -3.56
C MET A 90 -16.89 2.08 -5.00
N GLU A 91 -18.13 1.72 -5.33
CA GLU A 91 -18.59 1.31 -6.65
C GLU A 91 -18.34 2.39 -7.71
N GLU A 92 -18.28 3.66 -7.32
CA GLU A 92 -17.99 4.77 -8.23
C GLU A 92 -16.53 4.80 -8.73
N ILE A 93 -15.63 4.08 -8.05
CA ILE A 93 -14.23 3.91 -8.45
C ILE A 93 -13.90 2.45 -8.84
N ALA A 94 -14.77 1.50 -8.51
CA ALA A 94 -14.69 0.08 -8.88
C ALA A 94 -15.06 -0.16 -10.35
N ILE A 95 -14.29 0.39 -11.29
CA ILE A 95 -14.53 0.18 -12.72
C ILE A 95 -13.56 -0.86 -13.26
N MET A 96 -14.11 -2.03 -13.60
CA MET A 96 -13.38 -3.27 -13.91
C MET A 96 -12.88 -3.39 -15.37
N GLY A 97 -13.03 -2.36 -16.21
CA GLY A 97 -12.70 -2.45 -17.62
C GLY A 97 -12.10 -1.18 -18.24
N MET A 98 -11.11 -1.36 -19.12
CA MET A 98 -10.54 -0.28 -19.95
C MET A 98 -11.59 0.36 -20.88
N TRP A 99 -12.64 -0.40 -21.25
CA TRP A 99 -13.69 0.00 -22.21
C TRP A 99 -14.89 0.70 -21.54
N GLU A 100 -15.23 0.30 -20.32
CA GLU A 100 -16.26 0.94 -19.48
C GLU A 100 -15.80 2.31 -18.95
N LEU A 101 -14.50 2.62 -19.08
CA LEU A 101 -13.87 3.83 -18.55
C LEU A 101 -14.18 5.10 -19.37
N LEU A 102 -14.43 4.99 -20.68
CA LEU A 102 -14.57 6.14 -21.58
C LEU A 102 -15.71 7.11 -21.19
N PRO A 103 -16.95 6.64 -20.92
CA PRO A 103 -18.02 7.54 -20.50
C PRO A 103 -17.81 8.12 -19.09
N HIS A 104 -17.06 7.42 -18.24
CA HIS A 104 -16.90 7.79 -16.83
C HIS A 104 -15.60 8.53 -16.52
N ILE A 105 -14.76 8.82 -17.51
CA ILE A 105 -13.44 9.44 -17.28
C ILE A 105 -13.52 10.81 -16.59
N TYR A 106 -14.56 11.60 -16.89
CA TYR A 106 -14.80 12.87 -16.22
C TYR A 106 -15.24 12.69 -14.77
N SER A 107 -16.11 11.69 -14.52
CA SER A 107 -16.53 11.33 -13.16
C SER A 107 -15.33 10.90 -12.33
N ILE A 108 -14.50 9.99 -12.83
CA ILE A 108 -13.29 9.52 -12.14
C ILE A 108 -12.34 10.68 -11.84
N LYS A 109 -12.12 11.60 -12.80
CA LYS A 109 -11.29 12.79 -12.58
C LYS A 109 -11.84 13.65 -11.44
N ARG A 110 -13.16 13.88 -11.42
CA ARG A 110 -13.83 14.63 -10.35
C ARG A 110 -13.68 13.92 -9.01
N LYS A 111 -13.85 12.60 -8.95
CA LYS A 111 -13.66 11.81 -7.71
C LYS A 111 -12.22 11.83 -7.20
N ILE A 112 -11.23 11.83 -8.10
CA ILE A 112 -9.82 12.03 -7.71
C ILE A 112 -9.63 13.43 -7.11
N GLU A 113 -10.23 14.45 -7.71
CA GLU A 113 -10.16 15.83 -7.20
C GLU A 113 -10.86 15.99 -5.85
N ASP A 114 -12.07 15.45 -5.70
CA ASP A 114 -12.83 15.44 -4.45
C ASP A 114 -12.04 14.73 -3.34
N SER A 115 -11.46 13.56 -3.65
CA SER A 115 -10.61 12.81 -2.73
C SER A 115 -9.35 13.60 -2.35
N ALA A 116 -8.72 14.28 -3.32
CA ALA A 116 -7.55 15.10 -3.06
C ALA A 116 -7.88 16.35 -2.22
N ASN A 117 -9.04 16.96 -2.43
CA ASN A 117 -9.54 18.08 -1.62
C ASN A 117 -9.83 17.63 -0.19
N ALA A 118 -10.54 16.51 -0.03
CA ALA A 118 -10.85 15.93 1.27
C ALA A 118 -9.58 15.56 2.05
N ALA A 119 -8.60 14.91 1.39
CA ALA A 119 -7.32 14.61 2.00
C ALA A 119 -6.56 15.89 2.41
N MET A 120 -6.59 16.94 1.59
CA MET A 120 -5.94 18.22 1.95
C MET A 120 -6.59 18.92 3.14
N LEU A 121 -7.92 18.82 3.28
CA LEU A 121 -8.66 19.32 4.45
C LEU A 121 -8.41 18.48 5.70
N PHE A 122 -8.33 17.15 5.53
CA PHE A 122 -8.09 16.21 6.63
C PHE A 122 -6.66 16.27 7.18
N GLN A 123 -5.70 16.78 6.40
CA GLN A 123 -4.28 16.88 6.77
C GLN A 123 -3.71 15.55 7.34
N PRO A 124 -3.78 14.44 6.59
CA PRO A 124 -3.33 13.15 7.06
C PRO A 124 -1.82 13.15 7.35
N HIS A 125 -1.40 12.31 8.28
CA HIS A 125 0.02 11.97 8.46
C HIS A 125 0.45 10.91 7.43
N ALA A 126 -0.46 10.01 7.07
CA ALA A 126 -0.23 8.97 6.07
C ALA A 126 -1.43 8.83 5.13
N VAL A 127 -1.15 8.56 3.86
CA VAL A 127 -2.13 8.20 2.84
C VAL A 127 -1.84 6.77 2.42
N VAL A 128 -2.81 5.88 2.60
CA VAL A 128 -2.71 4.47 2.22
C VAL A 128 -3.69 4.20 1.09
N THR A 129 -3.17 3.75 -0.04
CA THR A 129 -3.99 3.33 -1.19
C THR A 129 -3.88 1.82 -1.35
N ILE A 130 -5.00 1.14 -1.57
CA ILE A 130 -5.08 -0.31 -1.68
C ILE A 130 -5.60 -0.65 -3.07
N ASP A 131 -4.76 -1.31 -3.87
CA ASP A 131 -5.03 -1.65 -5.27
C ASP A 131 -5.56 -0.47 -6.13
N SER A 132 -6.36 -0.75 -7.15
CA SER A 132 -7.00 0.23 -8.07
C SER A 132 -6.02 1.26 -8.63
N LYS A 133 -4.90 0.76 -9.17
CA LYS A 133 -3.71 1.53 -9.62
C LYS A 133 -4.03 2.78 -10.43
N GLY A 134 -5.04 2.72 -11.30
CA GLY A 134 -5.47 3.84 -12.13
C GLY A 134 -5.95 5.05 -11.33
N PHE A 135 -6.75 4.82 -10.29
CA PHE A 135 -7.24 5.85 -9.37
C PHE A 135 -6.16 6.23 -8.36
N SER A 136 -5.62 5.23 -7.66
CA SER A 136 -4.67 5.39 -6.56
C SER A 136 -3.44 6.19 -6.96
N PHE A 137 -2.78 5.88 -8.08
CA PHE A 137 -1.57 6.60 -8.49
C PHE A 137 -1.84 8.02 -8.97
N ARG A 138 -3.01 8.29 -9.56
CA ARG A 138 -3.40 9.66 -9.94
C ARG A 138 -3.65 10.50 -8.70
N LEU A 139 -4.33 9.94 -7.70
CA LEU A 139 -4.54 10.59 -6.40
C LEU A 139 -3.21 10.90 -5.71
N LEU A 140 -2.32 9.91 -5.55
CA LEU A 140 -1.02 10.12 -4.91
C LEU A 140 -0.17 11.16 -5.64
N LYS A 141 -0.18 11.16 -6.97
CA LYS A 141 0.52 12.18 -7.77
C LYS A 141 -0.06 13.57 -7.53
N GLN A 142 -1.40 13.71 -7.49
CA GLN A 142 -2.06 14.99 -7.22
C GLN A 142 -1.77 15.49 -5.79
N LEU A 143 -1.80 14.60 -4.80
CA LEU A 143 -1.43 14.91 -3.42
C LEU A 143 0.03 15.33 -3.31
N LYS A 144 0.95 14.66 -4.02
CA LYS A 144 2.37 15.04 -4.03
C LYS A 144 2.58 16.43 -4.62
N CYS A 145 1.94 16.73 -5.76
CA CYS A 145 2.00 18.06 -6.38
C CYS A 145 1.47 19.15 -5.45
N ARG A 146 0.34 18.92 -4.76
CA ARG A 146 -0.26 19.89 -3.83
C ARG A 146 0.52 20.02 -2.53
N SER A 147 1.14 18.94 -2.04
CA SER A 147 1.88 18.94 -0.77
C SER A 147 3.30 19.49 -0.91
N ASN A 148 3.90 19.47 -2.10
CA ASN A 148 5.17 20.17 -2.38
C ASN A 148 5.07 21.70 -2.17
N GLN A 149 3.86 22.23 -2.00
CA GLN A 149 3.60 23.64 -1.65
C GLN A 149 3.42 23.85 -0.14
N LYS A 150 3.50 22.79 0.67
CA LYS A 150 3.28 22.80 2.13
C LYS A 150 4.51 22.30 2.89
N VAL A 151 4.60 22.69 4.16
CA VAL A 151 5.73 22.35 5.06
C VAL A 151 5.77 20.86 5.43
N GLN A 152 4.62 20.18 5.44
CA GLN A 152 4.52 18.75 5.76
C GLN A 152 3.70 18.02 4.68
N SER A 153 4.35 17.06 4.02
CA SER A 153 3.70 16.13 3.09
C SER A 153 3.37 14.82 3.84
N PRO A 154 2.19 14.23 3.63
CA PRO A 154 1.88 12.93 4.19
C PRO A 154 2.80 11.84 3.62
N LEU A 155 3.01 10.79 4.40
CA LEU A 155 3.67 9.57 3.92
C LEU A 155 2.74 8.85 2.93
N HIS A 156 3.19 8.60 1.70
CA HIS A 156 2.40 7.90 0.70
C HIS A 156 2.74 6.40 0.67
N ILE A 157 1.77 5.57 1.04
CA ILE A 157 1.89 4.11 1.05
C ILE A 157 0.93 3.51 0.03
N HIS A 158 1.40 2.53 -0.72
CA HIS A 158 0.55 1.73 -1.60
C HIS A 158 0.62 0.25 -1.21
N TYR A 159 -0.55 -0.35 -0.98
CA TYR A 159 -0.73 -1.74 -0.60
C TYR A 159 -1.23 -2.54 -1.81
N VAL A 160 -0.58 -3.69 -2.05
CA VAL A 160 -0.71 -4.58 -3.21
C VAL A 160 0.11 -4.07 -4.38
N SER A 161 1.18 -4.81 -4.70
CA SER A 161 2.11 -4.38 -5.75
C SER A 161 1.47 -4.47 -7.14
N PRO A 162 1.74 -3.50 -8.03
CA PRO A 162 1.16 -3.54 -9.34
C PRO A 162 1.83 -4.55 -10.26
N SER A 163 1.13 -5.63 -10.61
CA SER A 163 1.63 -6.68 -11.51
C SER A 163 2.06 -6.24 -12.92
N PHE A 164 1.90 -4.97 -13.32
CA PHE A 164 2.39 -4.50 -14.63
C PHE A 164 3.91 -4.50 -14.75
N TRP A 165 4.65 -4.60 -13.63
CA TRP A 165 6.12 -4.74 -13.68
C TRP A 165 6.52 -5.98 -14.49
N ALA A 166 5.66 -7.01 -14.54
CA ALA A 166 5.89 -8.23 -15.29
C ALA A 166 5.73 -8.06 -16.81
N TRP A 167 5.23 -6.91 -17.28
CA TRP A 167 5.05 -6.64 -18.71
C TRP A 167 6.32 -6.04 -19.30
N LYS A 168 6.51 -6.17 -20.62
CA LYS A 168 7.69 -5.63 -21.31
C LYS A 168 7.78 -4.10 -21.09
N GLY A 169 8.85 -3.65 -20.43
CA GLY A 169 9.06 -2.24 -20.06
C GLY A 169 8.34 -1.80 -18.77
N GLY A 170 7.77 -2.73 -18.01
CA GLY A 170 7.10 -2.48 -16.73
C GLY A 170 8.03 -1.98 -15.63
N GLU A 171 9.29 -2.43 -15.61
CA GLU A 171 10.33 -1.99 -14.66
C GLU A 171 10.52 -0.47 -14.65
N SER A 172 10.55 0.16 -15.83
CA SER A 172 10.65 1.63 -15.96
C SER A 172 9.43 2.36 -15.40
N ARG A 173 8.25 1.72 -15.42
CA ARG A 173 7.04 2.28 -14.81
C ARG A 173 7.06 2.10 -13.30
N LEU A 174 7.56 0.97 -12.83
CA LEU A 174 7.73 0.69 -11.40
C LEU A 174 8.72 1.67 -10.78
N SER A 175 9.86 1.90 -11.43
CA SER A 175 10.84 2.87 -10.95
C SER A 175 10.23 4.26 -10.84
N LYS A 176 9.38 4.71 -11.77
CA LYS A 176 8.72 6.02 -11.68
C LYS A 176 7.81 6.20 -10.44
N LEU A 177 7.39 5.14 -9.77
CA LEU A 177 6.54 5.25 -8.59
C LEU A 177 7.25 5.96 -7.43
N HIS A 178 8.58 5.87 -7.32
CA HIS A 178 9.33 6.50 -6.22
C HIS A 178 9.14 8.03 -6.12
N ASN A 179 8.68 8.66 -7.21
CA ASN A 179 8.40 10.10 -7.28
C ASN A 179 7.19 10.52 -6.41
N PHE A 180 6.24 9.61 -6.18
CA PHE A 180 4.98 9.91 -5.49
C PHE A 180 4.50 8.82 -4.53
N VAL A 181 5.19 7.67 -4.48
CA VAL A 181 5.01 6.62 -3.47
C VAL A 181 6.28 6.58 -2.63
N ASP A 182 6.12 6.60 -1.32
CA ASP A 182 7.22 6.52 -0.37
C ASP A 182 7.50 5.09 0.06
N HIS A 183 6.46 4.24 0.17
CA HIS A 183 6.61 2.84 0.54
C HIS A 183 5.55 1.93 -0.10
N MET A 184 5.95 0.70 -0.42
CA MET A 184 5.08 -0.35 -0.95
C MET A 184 4.88 -1.47 0.06
N LEU A 185 3.63 -1.92 0.23
CA LEU A 185 3.32 -3.15 0.96
C LEU A 185 3.01 -4.25 -0.05
N CYS A 186 3.88 -5.25 -0.09
CA CYS A 186 3.86 -6.35 -1.05
C CYS A 186 3.21 -7.60 -0.45
N ILE A 187 2.41 -8.31 -1.24
CA ILE A 187 1.72 -9.54 -0.81
C ILE A 187 2.42 -10.81 -1.32
N LEU A 188 3.44 -10.65 -2.17
CA LEU A 188 4.29 -11.74 -2.62
C LEU A 188 5.76 -11.41 -2.34
N PRO A 189 6.58 -12.39 -1.92
CA PRO A 189 7.95 -12.14 -1.46
C PRO A 189 8.87 -11.61 -2.56
N PHE A 190 8.69 -12.03 -3.81
CA PHE A 190 9.49 -11.55 -4.93
C PHE A 190 9.17 -10.10 -5.33
N GLU A 191 7.97 -9.59 -4.99
CA GLU A 191 7.59 -8.21 -5.33
C GLU A 191 8.41 -7.20 -4.55
N GLU A 192 8.74 -7.51 -3.29
CA GLU A 192 9.57 -6.67 -2.44
C GLU A 192 10.95 -6.48 -3.10
N GLU A 193 11.59 -7.58 -3.49
CA GLU A 193 12.91 -7.56 -4.13
C GLU A 193 12.89 -6.74 -5.41
N ILE A 194 11.88 -6.96 -6.28
CA ILE A 194 11.72 -6.20 -7.53
C ILE A 194 11.53 -4.70 -7.26
N CYS A 195 10.71 -4.32 -6.27
CA CYS A 195 10.51 -2.91 -5.92
C CYS A 195 11.81 -2.27 -5.43
N ARG A 196 12.52 -2.95 -4.52
CA ARG A 196 13.78 -2.44 -3.93
C ARG A 196 14.88 -2.30 -4.97
N LEU A 197 15.01 -3.25 -5.89
CA LEU A 197 15.95 -3.17 -7.03
C LEU A 197 15.66 -1.98 -7.96
N ASN A 198 14.40 -1.55 -8.03
CA ASN A 198 13.96 -0.39 -8.82
C ASN A 198 13.91 0.93 -8.01
N GLY A 199 14.50 0.96 -6.81
CA GLY A 199 14.62 2.16 -5.98
C GLY A 199 13.35 2.55 -5.21
N LEU A 200 12.38 1.64 -5.12
CA LEU A 200 11.13 1.84 -4.39
C LEU A 200 11.19 1.07 -3.07
N PRO A 201 11.16 1.74 -1.91
CA PRO A 201 11.06 1.07 -0.61
C PRO A 201 9.83 0.17 -0.57
N ALA A 202 10.02 -1.07 -0.13
CA ALA A 202 8.98 -2.08 -0.10
C ALA A 202 9.18 -3.02 1.07
N THR A 203 8.08 -3.59 1.56
CA THR A 203 8.06 -4.63 2.59
C THR A 203 7.06 -5.70 2.21
N TYR A 204 7.47 -6.97 2.25
CA TYR A 204 6.56 -8.10 2.16
C TYR A 204 5.79 -8.27 3.48
N VAL A 205 4.46 -8.20 3.42
CA VAL A 205 3.57 -8.22 4.60
C VAL A 205 2.75 -9.50 4.76
N GLY A 206 3.02 -10.54 3.96
CA GLY A 206 2.22 -11.76 3.95
C GLY A 206 1.10 -11.71 2.90
N HIS A 207 0.56 -12.89 2.58
CA HIS A 207 -0.56 -13.02 1.63
C HIS A 207 -1.89 -13.15 2.38
N PRO A 208 -2.91 -12.30 2.13
CA PRO A 208 -4.16 -12.30 2.90
C PRO A 208 -4.86 -13.67 2.99
N LEU A 209 -4.86 -14.42 1.87
CA LEU A 209 -5.43 -15.78 1.81
C LEU A 209 -4.74 -16.80 2.74
N LEU A 210 -3.46 -16.61 3.08
CA LEU A 210 -2.77 -17.50 4.01
C LEU A 210 -3.26 -17.27 5.44
N ASP A 211 -3.59 -16.03 5.81
CA ASP A 211 -4.15 -15.73 7.13
C ASP A 211 -5.58 -16.25 7.27
N ASP A 212 -6.39 -16.13 6.21
CA ASP A 212 -7.77 -16.62 6.20
C ASP A 212 -7.81 -18.15 6.29
N ALA A 213 -6.85 -18.84 5.66
CA ALA A 213 -6.70 -20.31 5.74
C ALA A 213 -6.12 -20.80 7.08
N ILE A 214 -5.50 -19.92 7.87
CA ILE A 214 -5.07 -20.24 9.25
C ILE A 214 -6.24 -20.03 10.23
N GLY A 215 -7.11 -19.04 9.98
CA GLY A 215 -8.33 -18.80 10.78
C GLY A 215 -9.44 -19.83 10.56
N LEU A 216 -9.48 -20.47 9.39
CA LEU A 216 -10.37 -21.58 9.06
C LEU A 216 -9.56 -22.87 9.12
N ASN A 217 -9.72 -23.68 10.19
CA ASN A 217 -9.11 -25.00 10.33
C ASN A 217 -9.36 -25.91 9.10
N MET A 218 -8.53 -25.78 8.07
CA MET A 218 -8.45 -26.68 6.93
C MET A 218 -7.20 -27.52 7.14
N GLY A 219 -7.43 -28.76 7.59
CA GLY A 219 -6.42 -29.76 7.85
C GLY A 219 -5.46 -29.94 6.67
N THR A 220 -4.20 -30.10 7.04
CA THR A 220 -3.22 -31.01 6.44
C THR A 220 -3.45 -31.39 4.97
N GLU A 221 -2.73 -30.70 4.09
CA GLU A 221 -2.03 -31.22 2.89
C GLU A 221 -2.07 -30.17 1.76
N LEU A 222 -1.03 -29.34 1.70
CA LEU A 222 -0.53 -28.71 0.46
C LEU A 222 0.93 -28.29 0.70
N CYS A 223 1.81 -29.17 0.22
CA CYS A 223 3.19 -29.00 -0.26
C CYS A 223 4.16 -28.03 0.47
N SER A 224 5.09 -28.62 1.24
CA SER A 224 6.48 -28.26 1.64
C SER A 224 7.05 -26.82 1.72
N ASP A 225 6.35 -25.74 1.37
CA ASP A 225 6.93 -24.37 1.36
C ASP A 225 6.43 -23.47 2.52
N LYS A 226 5.71 -24.03 3.49
CA LYS A 226 5.16 -23.28 4.65
C LYS A 226 6.22 -22.57 5.50
N SER A 227 7.44 -23.11 5.59
CA SER A 227 8.47 -22.58 6.51
C SER A 227 9.05 -21.22 6.09
N LYS A 228 8.99 -20.87 4.80
CA LYS A 228 9.57 -19.62 4.29
C LYS A 228 8.63 -18.42 4.53
N TYR A 229 7.31 -18.65 4.40
CA TYR A 229 6.27 -17.65 4.59
C TYR A 229 6.03 -17.31 6.06
N GLN A 230 5.97 -18.33 6.92
CA GLN A 230 5.73 -18.16 8.36
C GLN A 230 6.89 -17.44 9.06
N ARG A 231 8.14 -17.73 8.64
CA ARG A 231 9.33 -16.99 9.07
C ARG A 231 9.29 -15.51 8.70
N SER A 232 8.63 -15.12 7.61
CA SER A 232 8.61 -13.73 7.17
C SER A 232 7.66 -12.87 8.00
N CYS A 233 6.49 -13.38 8.38
CA CYS A 233 5.57 -12.65 9.27
C CYS A 233 6.14 -12.52 10.68
N GLU A 234 6.78 -13.57 11.20
CA GLU A 234 7.50 -13.53 12.48
C GLU A 234 8.72 -12.61 12.44
N ALA A 235 9.50 -12.64 11.34
CA ALA A 235 10.62 -11.73 11.13
C ALA A 235 10.16 -10.26 11.06
N PHE A 236 9.06 -9.96 10.37
CA PHE A 236 8.48 -8.62 10.33
C PHE A 236 8.04 -8.15 11.74
N ARG A 237 7.38 -9.04 12.51
CA ARG A 237 7.01 -8.73 13.91
C ARG A 237 8.22 -8.45 14.78
N LEU A 238 9.28 -9.25 14.66
CA LEU A 238 10.54 -9.07 15.39
C LEU A 238 11.29 -7.80 14.97
N GLU A 239 11.36 -7.51 13.68
CA GLU A 239 12.01 -6.31 13.14
C GLU A 239 11.29 -5.02 13.57
N HIS A 240 9.97 -5.06 13.70
CA HIS A 240 9.14 -3.90 14.05
C HIS A 240 8.59 -3.92 15.49
N GLY A 241 9.05 -4.84 16.35
CA GLY A 241 8.69 -4.89 17.77
C GLY A 241 7.21 -5.18 18.06
N LEU A 242 6.50 -5.87 17.17
CA LEU A 242 5.09 -6.20 17.32
C LEU A 242 4.93 -7.49 18.13
N SER A 243 4.13 -7.47 19.21
CA SER A 243 3.86 -8.68 20.01
C SER A 243 2.98 -9.69 19.24
N PRO A 244 3.15 -11.01 19.45
CA PRO A 244 2.22 -12.00 18.92
C PRO A 244 0.86 -11.81 19.61
N GLY A 245 -0.17 -11.50 18.82
CA GLY A 245 -1.57 -11.59 19.25
C GLY A 245 -2.10 -13.00 19.12
#